data_AF-A0ABD1VXQ8-F1
#
_entry.id   AF-A0ABD1VXQ8-F1
#
_cell.length_a   1.000
_cell.length_b   1.000
_cell.length_c   1.000
_cell.angle_alpha   90.00
_cell.angle_beta   90.00
_cell.angle_gamma   90.00
#
_symmetry.space_group_name_H-M   'P 1'
#
loop_
_entity.id
_entity.type
_entity.pdbx_description
1 polymer ?
#
loop_
_entity_poly.entity_id
_entity_poly.type
_entity_poly.pdbx_seq_one_letter_code
_entity_poly.pdbx_strand_id
1 'polypeptide(L)'
;MDLGIFCFNEPRGLHKVSRLILKELKDIQKDPPPSITAGPVAEDMFHWQATIMGPPDSPYAGGVFLVTIHFPPDYPFKPPKVAFRTKVFHPNINSNGSICLDILKEQWSPALTISKVLLSICSLLTDPNPDDPLVPEIAHMYKTDKNKYETTARSWTQKTNIMGRNGNMVGTTTSVPEGKFRGNELNSRRNERTSMANCREAIDGGETA
;
A
#
# COMPACT_ATOMS: atom_id res chain seq x y z
N MET A 1 6.14 53.64 -1.08
CA MET A 1 7.27 52.75 -1.38
C MET A 1 6.71 51.34 -1.32
N ASP A 2 6.23 50.85 -2.45
CA ASP A 2 5.63 49.51 -2.58
C ASP A 2 6.71 48.45 -2.39
N LEU A 3 6.50 47.58 -1.40
CA LEU A 3 7.28 46.36 -1.21
C LEU A 3 6.80 45.36 -2.26
N GLY A 4 7.63 45.20 -3.30
CA GLY A 4 7.41 44.29 -4.41
C GLY A 4 7.08 42.87 -3.95
N ILE A 5 5.88 42.43 -4.30
CA ILE A 5 5.49 41.03 -4.32
C ILE A 5 6.43 40.33 -5.31
N PHE A 6 7.37 39.54 -4.79
CA PHE A 6 8.03 38.52 -5.57
C PHE A 6 6.97 37.51 -6.01
N CYS A 7 6.35 37.75 -7.16
CA CYS A 7 5.62 36.71 -7.88
C CYS A 7 6.64 35.68 -8.35
N PHE A 8 6.91 34.68 -7.51
CA PHE A 8 7.45 33.41 -7.98
C PHE A 8 6.48 32.91 -9.05
N ASN A 9 6.98 32.80 -10.28
CA ASN A 9 6.23 32.35 -11.44
C ASN A 9 5.99 30.84 -11.28
N GLU A 10 5.02 30.48 -10.45
CA GLU A 10 4.70 29.09 -10.16
C GLU A 10 3.98 28.48 -11.39
N PRO A 11 4.38 27.28 -11.88
CA PRO A 11 3.79 26.71 -13.07
C PRO A 11 2.28 26.58 -12.88
N ARG A 12 1.48 27.08 -13.83
CA ARG A 12 -0.01 27.05 -13.77
C ARG A 12 -0.61 25.67 -13.45
N GLY A 13 0.13 24.59 -13.69
CA GLY A 13 -0.23 23.22 -13.31
C GLY A 13 -0.13 22.94 -11.80
N LEU A 14 0.90 23.44 -11.12
CA LEU A 14 1.16 23.14 -9.70
C LEU A 14 0.04 23.64 -8.77
N HIS A 15 -0.57 24.77 -9.12
CA HIS A 15 -1.73 25.30 -8.39
C HIS A 15 -3.00 24.45 -8.56
N LYS A 16 -3.15 23.70 -9.67
CA LYS A 16 -4.25 22.74 -9.84
C LYS A 16 -4.01 21.47 -9.03
N VAL A 17 -2.79 20.94 -9.06
CA VAL A 17 -2.41 19.74 -8.28
C VAL A 17 -2.59 20.00 -6.79
N SER A 18 -2.11 21.14 -6.29
CA SER A 18 -2.24 21.53 -4.88
C SER A 18 -3.71 21.60 -4.44
N ARG A 19 -4.61 22.15 -5.28
CA ARG A 19 -6.05 22.17 -4.98
C ARG A 19 -6.66 20.78 -4.94
N LEU A 20 -6.23 19.88 -5.81
CA LEU A 20 -6.71 18.49 -5.80
C LEU A 20 -6.25 17.76 -4.54
N ILE A 21 -4.97 17.82 -4.20
CA ILE A 21 -4.41 17.21 -2.99
C ILE A 21 -5.10 17.75 -1.73
N LEU A 22 -5.34 19.07 -1.66
CA LEU A 22 -6.10 19.68 -0.56
C LEU A 22 -7.55 19.19 -0.49
N LYS A 23 -8.18 18.95 -1.64
CA LYS A 23 -9.52 18.35 -1.68
C LYS A 23 -9.48 16.93 -1.13
N GLU A 24 -8.54 16.09 -1.60
CA GLU A 24 -8.39 14.72 -1.12
C GLU A 24 -8.09 14.65 0.39
N LEU A 25 -7.29 15.58 0.91
CA LEU A 25 -7.04 15.67 2.35
C LEU A 25 -8.33 15.95 3.12
N LYS A 26 -9.14 16.90 2.66
CA LYS A 26 -10.43 17.22 3.28
C LYS A 26 -11.39 16.04 3.20
N ASP A 27 -11.42 15.34 2.08
CA ASP A 27 -12.31 14.20 1.87
C ASP A 27 -11.94 13.05 2.83
N ILE A 28 -10.64 12.72 2.98
CA ILE A 28 -10.15 11.72 3.95
C ILE A 28 -10.40 12.14 5.41
N GLN A 29 -10.24 13.42 5.73
CA GLN A 29 -10.50 13.90 7.09
C GLN A 29 -12.00 13.88 7.44
N LYS A 30 -12.85 14.15 6.45
CA LYS A 30 -14.30 14.15 6.61
C LYS A 30 -14.87 12.74 6.70
N ASP A 31 -14.37 11.83 5.87
CA ASP A 31 -14.83 10.44 5.78
C ASP A 31 -13.61 9.50 5.69
N PRO A 32 -12.93 9.25 6.83
CA PRO A 32 -11.74 8.40 6.85
C PRO A 32 -12.14 6.95 6.58
N PRO A 33 -11.40 6.23 5.70
CA PRO A 33 -11.65 4.82 5.50
C PRO A 33 -11.46 4.04 6.82
N PRO A 34 -12.25 2.98 7.07
CA PRO A 34 -12.14 2.21 8.30
C PRO A 34 -10.70 1.75 8.53
N SER A 35 -10.20 1.91 9.77
CA SER A 35 -8.87 1.45 10.16
C SER A 35 -7.70 2.09 9.40
N ILE A 36 -7.92 3.20 8.70
CA ILE A 36 -6.90 3.92 7.93
C ILE A 36 -6.89 5.39 8.35
N THR A 37 -5.71 5.94 8.55
CA THR A 37 -5.50 7.40 8.66
C THR A 37 -4.46 7.83 7.65
N ALA A 38 -4.57 9.05 7.12
CA ALA A 38 -3.59 9.60 6.18
C ALA A 38 -3.55 11.12 6.25
N GLY A 39 -2.37 11.71 6.01
CA GLY A 39 -2.20 13.16 5.94
C GLY A 39 -0.77 13.57 5.61
N PRO A 40 -0.54 14.88 5.38
CA PRO A 40 0.78 15.41 5.07
C PRO A 40 1.76 15.25 6.22
N VAL A 41 3.03 15.07 5.87
CA VAL A 41 4.14 15.03 6.84
C VAL A 41 4.69 16.44 6.98
N ALA A 42 4.61 16.98 8.19
CA ALA A 42 5.02 18.35 8.50
C ALA A 42 4.31 19.37 7.57
N GLU A 43 5.07 20.24 6.91
CA GLU A 43 4.56 21.30 6.03
C GLU A 43 4.51 20.89 4.55
N ASP A 44 4.96 19.67 4.21
CA ASP A 44 5.00 19.21 2.83
C ASP A 44 3.69 18.52 2.41
N MET A 45 2.87 19.25 1.66
CA MET A 45 1.60 18.77 1.14
C MET A 45 1.73 17.64 0.09
N PHE A 46 2.89 17.46 -0.52
CA PHE A 46 3.16 16.45 -1.55
C PHE A 46 3.79 15.16 -0.97
N HIS A 47 4.05 15.13 0.34
CA HIS A 47 4.52 13.96 1.06
C HIS A 47 3.57 13.61 2.18
N TRP A 48 2.84 12.50 2.03
CA TRP A 48 1.92 12.02 3.04
C TRP A 48 2.43 10.78 3.74
N GLN A 49 1.96 10.60 4.96
CA GLN A 49 2.04 9.36 5.69
C GLN A 49 0.63 8.84 5.96
N ALA A 50 0.46 7.55 5.75
CA ALA A 50 -0.73 6.82 6.13
C ALA A 50 -0.40 5.75 7.17
N THR A 51 -1.37 5.46 8.03
CA THR A 51 -1.35 4.32 8.95
C THR A 51 -2.49 3.39 8.58
N ILE A 52 -2.17 2.13 8.34
CA ILE A 52 -3.15 1.07 8.07
C ILE A 52 -3.11 0.10 9.25
N MET A 53 -4.24 -0.09 9.93
CA MET A 53 -4.38 -1.17 10.91
C MET A 53 -4.56 -2.49 10.14
N GLY A 54 -3.82 -3.52 10.54
CA GLY A 54 -3.88 -4.80 9.87
C GLY A 54 -5.28 -5.42 9.91
N PRO A 55 -5.80 -5.95 8.77
CA PRO A 55 -7.13 -6.53 8.71
C PRO A 55 -7.34 -7.66 9.73
N PRO A 56 -8.48 -7.72 10.44
CA PRO A 56 -8.70 -8.67 11.54
C PRO A 56 -8.69 -10.14 11.09
N ASP A 57 -9.12 -10.43 9.86
CA ASP A 57 -9.19 -11.79 9.30
C ASP A 57 -7.94 -12.16 8.47
N SER A 58 -6.81 -11.52 8.76
CA SER A 58 -5.54 -11.72 8.06
C SER A 58 -4.41 -12.03 9.05
N PRO A 59 -3.27 -12.59 8.62
CA PRO A 59 -2.10 -12.74 9.49
C PRO A 59 -1.50 -11.39 9.95
N TYR A 60 -2.03 -10.27 9.44
CA TYR A 60 -1.64 -8.92 9.79
C TYR A 60 -2.47 -8.33 10.94
N ALA A 61 -3.49 -9.04 11.43
CA ALA A 61 -4.37 -8.57 12.51
C ALA A 61 -3.58 -8.05 13.74
N GLY A 62 -4.01 -6.89 14.24
CA GLY A 62 -3.31 -6.17 15.32
C GLY A 62 -2.02 -5.46 14.90
N GLY A 63 -1.62 -5.58 13.63
CA GLY A 63 -0.55 -4.84 12.96
C GLY A 63 -0.81 -3.34 12.85
N VAL A 64 0.24 -2.52 12.92
CA VAL A 64 0.20 -1.10 12.56
C VAL A 64 1.24 -0.84 11.47
N PHE A 65 0.75 -0.55 10.26
CA PHE A 65 1.61 -0.41 9.08
C PHE A 65 1.68 1.05 8.64
N LEU A 66 2.89 1.60 8.69
CA LEU A 66 3.17 2.94 8.16
C LEU A 66 3.42 2.85 6.65
N VAL A 67 2.74 3.70 5.91
CA VAL A 67 2.84 3.83 4.45
C VAL A 67 3.22 5.26 4.11
N THR A 68 4.12 5.44 3.16
CA THR A 68 4.53 6.74 2.61
C THR A 68 3.89 6.91 1.25
N ILE A 69 3.43 8.13 0.96
CA ILE A 69 2.78 8.50 -0.30
C ILE A 69 3.45 9.77 -0.79
N HIS A 70 3.96 9.76 -2.02
CA HIS A 70 4.59 10.92 -2.65
C HIS A 70 3.89 11.26 -3.96
N PHE A 71 3.33 12.46 -4.04
CA PHE A 71 2.63 12.95 -5.21
C PHE A 71 3.65 13.53 -6.22
N PRO A 72 3.74 12.99 -7.45
CA PRO A 72 4.60 13.59 -8.45
C PRO A 72 4.02 14.92 -8.98
N PRO A 73 4.84 15.78 -9.61
CA PRO A 73 4.38 17.07 -10.15
C PRO A 73 3.26 16.97 -11.21
N ASP A 74 3.12 15.81 -11.85
CA ASP A 74 2.11 15.50 -12.85
C ASP A 74 0.93 14.68 -12.32
N TYR A 75 0.78 14.56 -10.99
CA TYR A 75 -0.43 14.05 -10.36
C TYR A 75 -1.64 14.92 -10.77
N PRO A 76 -2.81 14.33 -11.10
CA PRO A 76 -3.18 12.91 -11.04
C PRO A 76 -2.99 12.15 -12.36
N PHE A 77 -2.29 12.71 -13.35
CA PHE A 77 -2.03 12.01 -14.62
C PHE A 77 -0.99 10.90 -14.48
N LYS A 78 -0.10 11.01 -13.50
CA LYS A 78 0.71 9.89 -13.01
C LYS A 78 0.31 9.48 -11.59
N PRO A 79 0.44 8.18 -11.26
CA PRO A 79 0.13 7.68 -9.92
C PRO A 79 1.05 8.28 -8.85
N PRO A 80 0.60 8.35 -7.59
CA PRO A 80 1.46 8.63 -6.47
C PRO A 80 2.44 7.46 -6.27
N LYS A 81 3.64 7.76 -5.76
CA LYS A 81 4.57 6.72 -5.33
C LYS A 81 4.18 6.29 -3.92
N VAL A 82 3.81 5.02 -3.75
CA VAL A 82 3.36 4.48 -2.46
C VAL A 82 4.30 3.36 -2.03
N ALA A 83 4.75 3.39 -0.77
CA ALA A 83 5.62 2.37 -0.21
C ALA A 83 5.40 2.17 1.29
N PHE A 84 5.49 0.93 1.76
CA PHE A 84 5.52 0.61 3.18
C PHE A 84 6.83 1.06 3.83
N ARG A 85 6.73 1.76 4.95
CA ARG A 85 7.85 2.03 5.84
C ARG A 85 8.03 0.90 6.86
N THR A 86 6.93 0.35 7.35
CA THR A 86 6.94 -0.86 8.19
C THR A 86 7.28 -2.07 7.32
N LYS A 87 8.17 -2.96 7.78
CA LYS A 87 8.44 -4.20 7.05
C LYS A 87 7.22 -5.12 7.11
N VAL A 88 6.86 -5.70 5.97
CA VAL A 88 5.71 -6.62 5.83
C VAL A 88 6.19 -7.89 5.14
N PHE A 89 5.85 -9.05 5.70
CA PHE A 89 6.12 -10.34 5.07
C PHE A 89 4.98 -10.70 4.13
N HIS A 90 5.06 -10.31 2.85
CA HIS A 90 3.96 -10.42 1.90
C HIS A 90 4.46 -10.71 0.47
N PRO A 91 3.77 -11.54 -0.36
CA PRO A 91 4.20 -11.87 -1.72
C PRO A 91 4.39 -10.66 -2.65
N ASN A 92 3.52 -9.66 -2.52
CA ASN A 92 3.49 -8.44 -3.36
C ASN A 92 4.15 -7.22 -2.70
N ILE A 93 4.85 -7.38 -1.57
CA ILE A 93 5.58 -6.27 -0.91
C ILE A 93 7.03 -6.70 -0.71
N ASN A 94 7.97 -5.98 -1.31
CA ASN A 94 9.39 -6.32 -1.18
C ASN A 94 10.02 -5.76 0.12
N SER A 95 11.28 -6.10 0.36
CA SER A 95 12.02 -5.64 1.55
C SER A 95 12.18 -4.12 1.63
N ASN A 96 12.11 -3.39 0.51
CA ASN A 96 12.15 -1.92 0.47
C ASN A 96 10.76 -1.28 0.67
N GLY A 97 9.71 -2.09 0.82
CA GLY A 97 8.34 -1.65 0.97
C GLY A 97 7.62 -1.30 -0.32
N SER A 98 8.22 -1.55 -1.49
CA SER A 98 7.55 -1.37 -2.78
C SER A 98 6.40 -2.38 -2.91
N ILE A 99 5.31 -1.94 -3.53
CA ILE A 99 4.06 -2.70 -3.66
C ILE A 99 3.84 -3.07 -5.13
N CYS A 100 3.54 -4.33 -5.43
CA CYS A 100 2.92 -4.69 -6.72
C CYS A 100 1.42 -4.49 -6.60
N LEU A 101 0.93 -3.43 -7.22
CA LEU A 101 -0.49 -3.15 -7.34
C LEU A 101 -0.73 -2.47 -8.70
N ASP A 102 -1.59 -3.04 -9.51
CA ASP A 102 -1.87 -2.63 -10.89
C ASP A 102 -2.43 -1.20 -10.97
N ILE A 103 -3.25 -0.80 -10.01
CA ILE A 103 -3.77 0.57 -9.91
C ILE A 103 -2.67 1.61 -9.66
N LEU A 104 -1.47 1.22 -9.22
CA LEU A 104 -0.31 2.11 -9.09
C LEU A 104 0.58 2.12 -10.35
N LYS A 105 0.16 1.43 -11.41
CA LYS A 105 0.90 1.23 -12.65
C LYS A 105 -0.03 1.36 -13.86
N GLU A 106 -0.32 0.27 -14.56
CA GLU A 106 -1.08 0.24 -15.81
C GLU A 106 -2.58 0.50 -15.67
N GLN A 107 -3.16 0.25 -14.48
CA GLN A 107 -4.57 0.53 -14.19
C GLN A 107 -4.78 1.87 -13.45
N TRP A 108 -3.74 2.70 -13.35
CA TRP A 108 -3.90 4.02 -12.75
C TRP A 108 -4.87 4.88 -13.58
N SER A 109 -5.80 5.53 -12.88
CA SER A 109 -6.72 6.50 -13.46
C SER A 109 -6.72 7.77 -12.61
N PRO A 110 -6.74 8.97 -13.21
CA PRO A 110 -6.89 10.24 -12.49
C PRO A 110 -8.15 10.34 -11.62
N ALA A 111 -9.11 9.43 -11.79
CA ALA A 111 -10.33 9.34 -10.96
C ALA A 111 -10.12 8.53 -9.67
N LEU A 112 -9.00 7.83 -9.51
CA LEU A 112 -8.65 7.14 -8.27
C LEU A 112 -8.19 8.15 -7.23
N THR A 113 -8.72 8.03 -6.02
CA THR A 113 -8.36 8.85 -4.86
C THR A 113 -7.39 8.10 -3.95
N ILE A 114 -6.67 8.81 -3.08
CA ILE A 114 -5.82 8.19 -2.07
C ILE A 114 -6.61 7.25 -1.15
N SER A 115 -7.87 7.56 -0.82
CA SER A 115 -8.73 6.63 -0.07
C SER A 115 -8.88 5.30 -0.78
N LYS A 116 -9.18 5.32 -2.09
CA LYS A 116 -9.33 4.09 -2.90
C LYS A 116 -8.00 3.33 -2.98
N VAL A 117 -6.88 4.03 -3.16
CA VAL A 117 -5.54 3.41 -3.17
C VAL A 117 -5.24 2.70 -1.85
N LEU A 118 -5.48 3.36 -0.71
CA LEU A 118 -5.22 2.78 0.63
C LEU A 118 -6.15 1.60 0.93
N LEU A 119 -7.41 1.66 0.50
CA LEU A 119 -8.35 0.55 0.58
C LEU A 119 -7.88 -0.64 -0.26
N SER A 120 -7.40 -0.42 -1.49
CA SER A 120 -6.84 -1.49 -2.32
C SER A 120 -5.60 -2.13 -1.69
N ILE A 121 -4.75 -1.35 -1.01
CA ILE A 121 -3.61 -1.90 -0.24
C ILE A 121 -4.11 -2.75 0.94
N CYS A 122 -5.16 -2.32 1.63
CA CYS A 122 -5.79 -3.10 2.70
C CYS A 122 -6.35 -4.43 2.17
N SER A 123 -7.04 -4.41 1.02
CA SER A 123 -7.50 -5.62 0.32
C SER A 123 -6.34 -6.52 -0.08
N LEU A 124 -5.24 -5.96 -0.57
CA LEU A 124 -4.04 -6.74 -0.92
C LEU A 124 -3.46 -7.48 0.29
N LEU A 125 -3.47 -6.88 1.48
CA LEU A 125 -3.05 -7.56 2.72
C LEU A 125 -3.95 -8.74 3.09
N THR A 126 -5.25 -8.66 2.79
CA THR A 126 -6.19 -9.77 3.03
C THR A 126 -6.05 -10.86 1.96
N ASP A 127 -5.96 -10.45 0.69
CA ASP A 127 -5.95 -11.32 -0.48
C ASP A 127 -4.69 -11.07 -1.35
N PRO A 128 -3.56 -11.71 -1.02
CA PRO A 128 -2.33 -11.60 -1.82
C PRO A 128 -2.53 -12.12 -3.24
N ASN A 129 -1.81 -11.54 -4.21
CA ASN A 129 -1.76 -12.02 -5.59
C ASN A 129 -0.46 -12.82 -5.85
N PRO A 130 -0.48 -14.16 -5.73
CA PRO A 130 0.73 -14.96 -5.89
C PRO A 130 1.10 -15.26 -7.36
N ASP A 131 0.33 -14.78 -8.33
CA ASP A 131 0.61 -14.94 -9.76
C ASP A 131 1.48 -13.79 -10.32
N ASP A 132 1.46 -12.62 -9.68
CA ASP A 132 2.38 -11.51 -9.94
C ASP A 132 3.14 -11.06 -8.67
N PRO A 133 4.01 -11.92 -8.10
CA PRO A 133 4.69 -11.60 -6.85
C PRO A 133 5.94 -10.74 -7.05
N LEU A 134 6.20 -9.83 -6.11
CA LEU A 134 7.51 -9.18 -5.98
C LEU A 134 8.53 -10.07 -5.27
N VAL A 135 8.06 -11.01 -4.44
CA VAL A 135 8.89 -11.94 -3.67
C VAL A 135 8.44 -13.38 -3.98
N PRO A 136 9.01 -14.03 -5.01
CA PRO A 136 8.60 -15.36 -5.46
C PRO A 136 8.63 -16.43 -4.36
N GLU A 137 9.56 -16.33 -3.41
CA GLU A 137 9.71 -17.30 -2.32
C GLU A 137 8.51 -17.25 -1.36
N ILE A 138 8.04 -16.05 -1.03
CA ILE A 138 6.86 -15.86 -0.18
C ILE A 138 5.61 -16.30 -0.94
N ALA A 139 5.52 -16.01 -2.24
CA ALA A 139 4.42 -16.45 -3.08
C ALA A 139 4.35 -17.98 -3.20
N HIS A 140 5.50 -18.64 -3.36
CA HIS A 140 5.60 -20.09 -3.37
C HIS A 140 5.15 -20.68 -2.03
N MET A 141 5.59 -20.11 -0.90
CA MET A 141 5.13 -20.53 0.42
C MET A 141 3.61 -20.35 0.58
N TYR A 142 3.06 -19.22 0.12
CA TYR A 142 1.62 -18.96 0.15
C TYR A 142 0.82 -20.01 -0.64
N LYS A 143 1.33 -20.40 -1.83
CA LYS A 143 0.69 -21.40 -2.70
C LYS A 143 0.83 -22.84 -2.19
N THR A 144 1.94 -23.18 -1.54
CA THR A 144 2.26 -24.58 -1.17
C THR A 144 1.97 -24.92 0.29
N ASP A 145 2.09 -23.95 1.20
CA ASP A 145 1.90 -24.12 2.63
C ASP A 145 1.34 -22.83 3.26
N LYS A 146 0.03 -22.62 3.06
CA LYS A 146 -0.68 -21.44 3.56
C LYS A 146 -0.57 -21.29 5.09
N ASN A 147 -0.59 -22.40 5.83
CA ASN A 147 -0.46 -22.37 7.30
C ASN A 147 0.90 -21.83 7.75
N LYS A 148 1.99 -22.27 7.10
CA LYS A 148 3.33 -21.76 7.37
C LYS A 148 3.47 -20.29 6.97
N TYR A 149 2.90 -19.90 5.83
CA TYR A 149 2.84 -18.49 5.44
C TYR A 149 2.15 -17.65 6.51
N GLU A 150 0.94 -18.01 6.93
CA GLU A 150 0.16 -17.25 7.92
C GLU A 150 0.87 -17.16 9.27
N THR A 151 1.46 -18.27 9.72
CA THR A 151 2.23 -18.31 10.98
C THR A 151 3.46 -17.40 10.91
N THR A 152 4.17 -17.42 9.77
CA THR A 152 5.35 -16.59 9.55
C THR A 152 4.96 -15.11 9.48
N ALA A 153 3.96 -14.77 8.68
CA ALA A 153 3.46 -13.40 8.54
C ALA A 153 2.98 -12.84 9.90
N ARG A 154 2.25 -13.63 10.69
CA ARG A 154 1.81 -13.25 12.05
C ARG A 154 2.99 -12.99 12.99
N SER A 155 4.01 -13.86 12.98
CA SER A 155 5.22 -13.66 13.77
C SER A 155 5.95 -12.37 13.38
N TRP A 156 6.02 -12.07 12.08
CA TRP A 156 6.61 -10.84 11.57
C TRP A 156 5.82 -9.60 12.02
N THR A 157 4.50 -9.61 11.87
CA THR A 157 3.61 -8.52 12.32
C THR A 157 3.80 -8.20 13.80
N GLN A 158 3.88 -9.23 14.65
CA GLN A 158 4.10 -9.04 16.09
C GLN A 158 5.47 -8.43 16.40
N LYS A 159 6.52 -8.87 15.70
CA LYS A 159 7.89 -8.36 15.89
C LYS A 159 8.03 -6.89 15.46
N THR A 160 7.48 -6.53 14.31
CA THR A 160 7.61 -5.17 13.76
C THR A 160 6.82 -4.15 14.58
N ASN A 161 5.67 -4.54 15.13
CA ASN A 161 4.86 -3.70 16.02
C ASN A 161 5.57 -3.34 17.35
N ILE A 162 6.40 -4.23 17.90
CA ILE A 162 7.15 -3.95 19.13
C ILE A 162 8.20 -2.85 18.91
N MET A 163 8.79 -2.79 17.71
CA MET A 163 9.79 -1.77 17.38
C MET A 163 9.16 -0.41 17.08
N GLY A 164 7.92 -0.37 16.56
CA GLY A 164 7.21 0.88 16.24
C GLY A 164 6.79 1.72 17.46
N ARG A 165 6.73 1.11 18.66
CA ARG A 165 6.31 1.79 19.90
C ARG A 165 7.38 2.65 20.57
N ASN A 166 8.66 2.42 20.28
CA ASN A 166 9.78 3.01 21.03
C ASN A 166 10.48 4.19 20.34
N GLY A 167 9.88 4.78 19.30
CA GLY A 167 10.35 6.05 18.69
C GLY A 167 11.71 6.00 17.95
N ASN A 168 12.52 4.96 18.13
CA ASN A 168 13.79 4.78 17.44
C ASN A 168 13.65 3.79 16.28
N MET A 169 13.63 4.32 15.06
CA MET A 169 13.92 3.51 13.88
C MET A 169 15.41 3.19 13.84
N VAL A 170 15.75 1.96 14.20
CA VAL A 170 16.98 1.33 13.72
C VAL A 170 16.55 0.06 13.01
N GLY A 171 16.85 -0.01 11.71
CA GLY A 171 16.55 -1.16 10.88
C GLY A 171 17.30 -2.38 11.37
N THR A 172 16.58 -3.37 11.89
CA THR A 172 17.09 -4.74 11.89
C THR A 172 16.75 -5.37 10.55
N THR A 173 17.77 -5.50 9.72
CA THR A 173 17.78 -6.31 8.50
C THR A 173 17.63 -7.78 8.90
N THR A 174 16.42 -8.24 9.22
CA THR A 174 16.14 -9.68 9.16
C THR A 174 15.95 -10.03 7.69
N SER A 175 17.04 -10.37 7.02
CA SER A 175 17.01 -11.05 5.73
C SER A 175 16.15 -12.31 5.84
N VAL A 176 15.37 -12.59 4.80
CA VAL A 176 14.68 -13.87 4.62
C VAL A 176 15.74 -14.97 4.72
N PRO A 177 15.60 -16.00 5.58
CA PRO A 177 16.56 -17.09 5.59
C PRO A 177 16.46 -17.87 4.27
N GLU A 178 17.55 -17.93 3.51
CA GLU A 178 17.67 -18.79 2.33
C GLU A 178 17.63 -20.27 2.75
N GLY A 179 16.45 -20.87 2.74
CA GLY A 179 16.26 -22.29 2.99
C GLY A 179 16.24 -23.09 1.69
N LYS A 180 17.30 -23.85 1.42
CA LYS A 180 17.38 -24.87 0.35
C LYS A 180 16.17 -25.82 0.42
N PHE A 181 15.26 -25.74 -0.54
CA PHE A 181 14.25 -26.78 -0.77
C PHE A 181 14.71 -27.69 -1.91
N ARG A 182 15.08 -28.93 -1.56
CA ARG A 182 15.17 -30.03 -2.54
C ARG A 182 13.74 -30.36 -2.96
N GLY A 183 13.43 -30.13 -4.23
CA GLY A 183 12.13 -30.40 -4.82
C GLY A 183 11.84 -31.90 -4.91
N ASN A 184 10.57 -32.24 -4.73
CA ASN A 184 9.95 -33.38 -5.40
C ASN A 184 8.67 -32.85 -6.04
N GLU A 185 8.65 -32.85 -7.37
CA GLU A 185 7.46 -32.67 -8.18
C GLU A 185 6.44 -33.75 -7.84
N LEU A 186 5.15 -33.39 -7.82
CA LEU A 186 4.08 -34.18 -8.44
C LEU A 186 2.82 -33.32 -8.61
N ASN A 187 2.42 -33.23 -9.88
CA ASN A 187 1.16 -32.78 -10.47
C ASN A 187 -0.09 -32.77 -9.56
N SER A 188 -0.93 -31.73 -9.69
CA SER A 188 -2.26 -31.89 -10.28
C SER A 188 -2.93 -30.55 -10.60
N ARG A 189 -3.59 -30.52 -11.76
CA ARG A 189 -4.31 -29.40 -12.37
C ARG A 189 -5.71 -29.24 -11.76
N ARG A 190 -6.17 -28.00 -11.59
CA ARG A 190 -7.53 -27.45 -11.85
C ARG A 190 -7.87 -26.35 -10.83
N ASN A 191 -7.88 -25.09 -11.26
CA ASN A 191 -9.11 -24.39 -11.66
C ASN A 191 -8.76 -22.92 -11.93
N GLU A 192 -8.90 -22.55 -13.20
CA GLU A 192 -8.80 -21.18 -13.68
C GLU A 192 -10.14 -20.46 -13.45
N ARG A 193 -10.07 -19.13 -13.35
CA ARG A 193 -11.17 -18.16 -13.58
C ARG A 193 -12.18 -17.88 -12.47
N THR A 194 -11.73 -17.45 -11.29
CA THR A 194 -12.54 -16.53 -10.46
C THR A 194 -11.66 -15.80 -9.45
N SER A 195 -11.17 -14.59 -9.74
CA SER A 195 -10.61 -13.74 -8.67
C SER A 195 -10.49 -12.25 -9.03
N MET A 196 -10.31 -11.90 -10.30
CA MET A 196 -10.21 -10.48 -10.72
C MET A 196 -11.55 -9.72 -10.77
N ALA A 197 -12.69 -10.37 -10.52
CA ALA A 197 -14.00 -9.71 -10.57
C ALA A 197 -14.33 -8.88 -9.32
N ASN A 198 -13.75 -9.19 -8.16
CA ASN A 198 -14.15 -8.55 -6.89
C ASN A 198 -13.45 -7.20 -6.62
N CYS A 199 -12.43 -6.82 -7.40
CA CYS A 199 -11.86 -5.46 -7.30
C CYS A 199 -12.75 -4.38 -7.97
N ARG A 200 -13.67 -4.78 -8.85
CA ARG A 200 -14.60 -3.82 -9.49
C ARG A 200 -15.74 -3.39 -8.55
N GLU A 201 -16.31 -4.31 -7.78
CA GLU A 201 -17.47 -4.00 -6.94
C GLU A 201 -17.15 -3.05 -5.76
N ALA A 202 -15.91 -3.05 -5.27
CA ALA A 202 -15.49 -2.11 -4.20
C ALA A 202 -15.24 -0.68 -4.70
N ILE A 203 -15.08 -0.46 -6.02
CA ILE A 203 -14.74 0.85 -6.60
C ILE A 203 -15.97 1.56 -7.20
N ASP A 204 -17.01 0.80 -7.57
CA ASP A 204 -18.20 1.27 -8.31
C ASP A 204 -19.46 1.48 -7.43
N GLY A 205 -19.37 1.30 -6.10
CA GLY A 205 -20.49 1.41 -5.16
C GLY A 205 -21.05 2.83 -4.92
N GLY A 206 -20.97 3.72 -5.90
CA GLY A 206 -21.30 5.14 -5.75
C GLY A 206 -22.01 5.75 -6.95
N GLU A 207 -22.92 5.05 -7.64
CA GLU A 207 -23.95 5.70 -8.47
C GLU A 207 -25.07 4.71 -8.85
N THR A 208 -26.16 4.71 -8.08
CA THR A 208 -27.48 4.38 -8.63
C THR A 208 -28.47 5.40 -8.10
N ALA A 209 -28.94 6.25 -9.02
CA ALA A 209 -30.20 6.97 -8.90
C ALA A 209 -31.37 5.99 -8.87
#